data_AF-A0A4P6PCB3-F1
#
_entry.id   AF-A0A4P6PCB3-F1
#
_cell.length_a   1.000
_cell.length_b   1.000
_cell.length_c   1.000
_cell.angle_alpha   90.00
_cell.angle_beta   90.00
_cell.angle_gamma   90.00
#
_symmetry.space_group_name_H-M   'P 1'
#
loop_
_entity.id
_entity.type
_entity.pdbx_description
1 polymer ?
#
loop_
_entity_poly.entity_id
_entity_poly.type
_entity_poly.pdbx_seq_one_letter_code
_entity_poly.pdbx_strand_id
1 'polypeptide(L)'
;MKLITLSVLLILLLSACSTTSNSSIPSIEDPSLELISIKDHYKKQLSSIKVGDYINEIKEKFPALTLASDNMKNTIYEVNFEQAYQLKHSDTAEKIQTYQQKIAFYFINKKLVHWQVK
;
A
#
# COMPACT_ATOMS: atom_id res chain seq x y z
N MET A 1 32.87 -18.20 25.34
CA MET A 1 31.49 -18.68 25.04
C MET A 1 30.54 -17.50 24.73
N LYS A 2 30.90 -16.60 23.81
CA LYS A 2 30.08 -15.41 23.43
C LYS A 2 29.66 -15.37 21.96
N LEU A 3 30.28 -16.22 21.11
CA LEU A 3 30.00 -16.30 19.68
C LEU A 3 28.83 -17.24 19.36
N ILE A 4 28.65 -18.30 20.15
CA ILE A 4 27.60 -19.32 19.91
C ILE A 4 26.20 -18.71 20.15
N THR A 5 26.06 -17.82 21.14
CA THR A 5 24.79 -17.16 21.47
C THR A 5 24.33 -16.17 20.41
N LEU A 6 25.25 -15.51 19.69
CA LEU A 6 24.90 -14.58 18.61
C LEU A 6 24.45 -15.32 17.35
N SER A 7 25.09 -16.45 17.03
CA SER A 7 24.74 -17.28 15.87
C SER A 7 23.37 -17.95 16.02
N VAL A 8 23.01 -18.38 17.23
CA VAL A 8 21.69 -18.99 17.50
C VAL A 8 20.56 -17.96 17.41
N LEU A 9 20.81 -16.72 17.84
CA LEU A 9 19.83 -15.63 17.75
C LEU A 9 19.54 -15.24 16.29
N LEU A 10 20.56 -15.19 15.42
CA LEU A 10 20.36 -14.89 13.99
C LEU A 10 19.52 -15.95 13.27
N ILE A 11 19.70 -17.24 13.58
CA ILE A 11 18.95 -18.34 12.97
C ILE A 11 17.46 -18.33 13.38
N LEU A 12 17.17 -17.91 14.62
CA LEU A 12 15.80 -17.71 15.11
C LEU A 12 15.12 -16.48 14.50
N LEU A 13 15.88 -15.42 14.19
CA LEU A 13 15.35 -14.23 13.50
C LEU A 13 15.03 -14.48 12.02
N LEU A 14 15.80 -15.35 11.34
CA LEU A 14 15.58 -15.72 9.94
C LEU A 14 14.34 -16.60 9.73
N SER A 15 13.92 -17.36 10.74
CA SER A 15 12.73 -18.23 10.70
C SER A 15 11.42 -17.52 11.07
N ALA A 16 11.49 -16.28 11.58
CA ALA A 16 10.32 -15.46 11.86
C ALA A 16 9.74 -14.75 10.61
N CYS A 17 10.46 -14.77 9.47
CA CYS A 17 9.98 -14.25 8.18
C CYS A 17 9.32 -15.33 7.28
N SER A 18 9.18 -16.58 7.73
CA SER A 18 8.51 -17.65 6.95
C SER A 18 7.06 -17.91 7.36
N THR A 19 6.37 -16.90 7.89
CA THR A 19 4.90 -16.86 7.98
C THR A 19 4.48 -15.76 7.01
N THR A 20 3.94 -16.04 5.82
CA THR A 20 2.61 -16.61 5.59
C THR A 20 2.42 -16.85 4.08
N SER A 21 2.86 -17.98 3.55
CA SER A 21 2.55 -18.36 2.15
C SER A 21 1.23 -19.11 1.98
N ASN A 22 0.35 -19.05 2.98
CA ASN A 22 -1.03 -19.57 2.91
C ASN A 22 -2.09 -18.44 2.93
N SER A 23 -1.77 -17.23 2.45
CA SER A 23 -2.84 -16.32 2.05
C SER A 23 -3.38 -16.80 0.70
N SER A 24 -4.27 -17.78 0.73
CA SER A 24 -5.03 -18.18 -0.45
C SER A 24 -5.64 -16.94 -1.09
N ILE A 25 -5.28 -16.66 -2.34
CA ILE A 25 -5.83 -15.52 -3.09
C ILE A 25 -7.35 -15.70 -3.13
N PRO A 26 -8.15 -14.73 -2.66
CA PRO A 26 -9.59 -14.87 -2.60
C PRO A 26 -10.16 -15.11 -4.00
N SER A 27 -11.06 -16.09 -4.10
CA SER A 27 -11.72 -16.42 -5.36
C SER A 27 -13.11 -15.80 -5.42
N ILE A 28 -13.39 -15.03 -6.48
CA ILE A 28 -14.61 -14.24 -6.64
C ILE A 28 -15.25 -14.48 -8.00
N GLU A 29 -16.55 -14.18 -8.09
CA GLU A 29 -17.34 -14.27 -9.32
C GLU A 29 -17.31 -12.95 -10.09
N ASP A 30 -17.58 -11.83 -9.41
CA ASP A 30 -17.53 -10.48 -9.98
C ASP A 30 -16.59 -9.56 -9.18
N PRO A 31 -15.47 -9.13 -9.76
CA PRO A 31 -14.57 -8.12 -9.20
C PRO A 31 -15.26 -6.83 -8.79
N SER A 32 -16.25 -6.37 -9.54
CA SER A 32 -16.87 -5.05 -9.34
C SER A 32 -17.60 -4.95 -8.00
N LEU A 33 -18.06 -6.08 -7.46
CA LEU A 33 -18.79 -6.15 -6.19
C LEU A 33 -17.85 -6.28 -4.97
N GLU A 34 -16.65 -6.81 -5.18
CA GLU A 34 -15.70 -7.19 -4.12
C GLU A 34 -14.49 -6.23 -4.03
N LEU A 35 -14.25 -5.41 -5.06
CA LEU A 35 -13.19 -4.43 -5.06
C LEU A 35 -13.44 -3.35 -4.00
N ILE A 36 -12.46 -3.16 -3.13
CA ILE A 36 -12.54 -2.17 -2.08
C ILE A 36 -12.03 -0.86 -2.68
N SER A 37 -12.79 0.23 -2.56
CA SER A 37 -12.28 1.53 -2.97
C SER A 37 -11.07 1.90 -2.10
N ILE A 38 -9.99 2.37 -2.73
CA ILE A 38 -8.83 2.91 -2.00
C ILE A 38 -9.23 4.05 -1.05
N LYS A 39 -10.29 4.79 -1.37
CA LYS A 39 -10.82 5.85 -0.53
C LYS A 39 -11.46 5.30 0.75
N ASP A 40 -12.17 4.17 0.65
CA ASP A 40 -12.76 3.52 1.81
C ASP A 40 -11.69 2.81 2.66
N HIS A 41 -10.71 2.17 2.01
CA HIS A 41 -9.56 1.57 2.69
C HIS A 41 -8.81 2.59 3.55
N TYR A 42 -8.56 3.79 3.02
CA TYR A 42 -7.89 4.89 3.72
C TYR A 42 -8.84 5.91 4.36
N LYS A 43 -10.12 5.59 4.56
CA LYS A 43 -11.15 6.56 5.00
C LYS A 43 -10.76 7.29 6.28
N LYS A 44 -10.21 6.58 7.27
CA LYS A 44 -9.78 7.16 8.54
C LYS A 44 -8.61 8.12 8.35
N GLN A 45 -7.58 7.71 7.62
CA GLN A 45 -6.40 8.50 7.33
C GLN A 45 -6.76 9.76 6.53
N LEU A 46 -7.56 9.60 5.46
CA LEU A 46 -8.06 10.69 4.63
C LEU A 46 -8.96 11.66 5.38
N SER A 47 -9.73 11.20 6.38
CA SER A 47 -10.54 12.11 7.22
C SER A 47 -9.69 13.00 8.14
N SER A 48 -8.44 12.62 8.38
CA SER A 48 -7.53 13.31 9.30
C SER A 48 -6.57 14.28 8.62
N ILE A 49 -6.52 14.30 7.28
CA ILE A 49 -5.64 15.21 6.52
C ILE A 49 -6.36 16.51 6.18
N LYS A 50 -5.61 17.61 6.10
CA LYS A 50 -6.12 18.91 5.68
C LYS A 50 -5.17 19.56 4.69
N VAL A 51 -5.72 20.42 3.82
CA VAL A 51 -4.91 21.32 3.00
C VAL A 51 -4.06 22.19 3.94
N GLY A 52 -2.76 22.25 3.67
CA GLY A 52 -1.77 22.93 4.51
C GLY A 52 -0.92 22.00 5.38
N ASP A 53 -1.35 20.75 5.61
CA ASP A 53 -0.58 19.74 6.36
C ASP A 53 0.81 19.56 5.74
N TYR A 54 1.82 19.38 6.59
CA TYR A 54 3.19 19.17 6.11
C TYR A 54 3.35 17.76 5.55
N ILE A 55 4.25 17.62 4.58
CA ILE A 55 4.59 16.34 3.95
C ILE A 55 4.96 15.24 4.96
N ASN A 56 5.63 15.58 6.07
CA ASN A 56 6.01 14.61 7.09
C ASN A 56 4.78 14.06 7.82
N GLU A 57 3.78 14.90 8.11
CA GLU A 57 2.52 14.48 8.73
C GLU A 57 1.72 13.54 7.81
N ILE A 58 1.77 13.78 6.49
CA ILE A 58 1.15 12.89 5.51
C ILE A 58 1.89 11.54 5.46
N LYS A 59 3.22 11.54 5.50
CA LYS A 59 4.03 10.30 5.52
C LYS A 59 3.77 9.46 6.78
N GLU A 60 3.55 10.09 7.93
CA GLU A 60 3.18 9.38 9.16
C GLU A 60 1.82 8.66 9.03
N LYS A 61 0.84 9.30 8.38
CA LYS A 61 -0.49 8.73 8.16
C LYS A 61 -0.51 7.65 7.07
N PHE A 62 0.40 7.74 6.10
CA PHE A 62 0.49 6.85 4.95
C PHE A 62 1.94 6.33 4.82
N PRO A 63 2.34 5.30 5.58
CA PRO A 63 3.73 4.83 5.59
C PRO A 63 4.20 4.25 4.25
N ALA A 64 3.28 3.85 3.37
CA ALA A 64 3.57 3.37 2.02
C ALA A 64 3.64 4.50 0.97
N LEU A 65 3.75 5.77 1.39
CA LEU A 65 3.91 6.90 0.46
C LEU A 65 5.24 6.80 -0.30
N THR A 66 5.18 6.89 -1.62
CA THR A 66 6.33 6.88 -2.51
C THR A 66 6.44 8.21 -3.25
N LEU A 67 7.67 8.68 -3.48
CA LEU A 67 7.88 9.90 -4.26
C LEU A 67 7.62 9.60 -5.73
N ALA A 68 6.59 10.23 -6.32
CA ALA A 68 6.24 10.06 -7.73
C ALA A 68 6.86 11.14 -8.62
N SER A 69 6.98 12.37 -8.10
CA SER A 69 7.61 13.47 -8.82
C SER A 69 8.11 14.52 -7.83
N ASP A 70 9.28 15.11 -8.09
CA ASP A 70 9.77 16.28 -7.38
C ASP A 70 10.35 17.26 -8.39
N ASN A 71 9.82 18.48 -8.43
CA ASN A 71 10.40 19.56 -9.21
C ASN A 71 10.45 20.85 -8.38
N MET A 72 11.04 21.90 -8.95
CA MET A 72 11.25 23.16 -8.23
C MET A 72 9.97 23.83 -7.70
N LYS A 73 8.79 23.48 -8.22
CA LYS A 73 7.50 24.10 -7.87
C LYS A 73 6.58 23.17 -7.08
N ASN A 74 6.58 21.88 -7.38
CA ASN A 74 5.70 20.91 -6.76
C ASN A 74 6.40 19.59 -6.46
N THR A 75 5.90 18.93 -5.43
CA THR A 75 6.28 17.56 -5.08
C THR A 75 5.02 16.72 -5.05
N ILE A 76 5.06 15.54 -5.64
CA ILE A 76 3.93 14.62 -5.73
C ILE A 76 4.36 13.31 -5.09
N TYR A 77 3.56 12.85 -4.13
CA TYR A 77 3.70 11.51 -3.57
C TYR A 77 2.49 10.67 -3.90
N GLU A 78 2.68 9.37 -4.07
CA GLU A 78 1.62 8.41 -4.37
C GLU A 78 1.64 7.26 -3.36
N VAL A 79 0.44 6.79 -2.99
CA VAL A 79 0.24 5.52 -2.28
C VAL A 79 -0.56 4.59 -3.19
N ASN A 80 -0.07 3.37 -3.36
CA ASN A 80 -0.71 2.35 -4.17
C ASN A 80 -1.48 1.38 -3.27
N PHE A 81 -2.65 0.96 -3.74
CA PHE A 81 -3.45 -0.09 -3.14
C PHE A 81 -3.70 -1.16 -4.19
N GLU A 82 -3.19 -2.36 -3.92
CA GLU A 82 -3.27 -3.50 -4.82
C GLU A 82 -4.16 -4.59 -4.21
N GLN A 83 -5.05 -5.13 -5.02
CA GLN A 83 -5.91 -6.26 -4.67
C GLN A 83 -5.77 -7.33 -5.76
N ALA A 84 -5.57 -8.58 -5.37
CA ALA A 84 -5.49 -9.71 -6.29
C ALA A 84 -6.61 -10.70 -5.99
N TYR A 85 -7.24 -11.21 -7.06
CA TYR A 85 -8.34 -12.16 -6.98
C TYR A 85 -8.24 -13.25 -8.02
N GLN A 86 -8.73 -14.44 -7.70
CA GLN A 86 -8.90 -15.55 -8.65
C GLN A 86 -10.34 -15.57 -9.17
N LEU A 87 -10.52 -15.49 -10.49
CA LEU A 87 -11.86 -15.48 -11.10
C LEU A 87 -12.42 -16.90 -11.24
N LYS A 88 -13.60 -17.16 -10.67
CA LYS A 88 -14.24 -18.50 -10.68
C LYS A 88 -14.71 -18.99 -12.06
N HIS A 89 -14.87 -18.10 -13.04
CA HIS A 89 -15.47 -18.42 -14.35
C HIS A 89 -14.54 -18.13 -15.55
N SER A 90 -13.23 -18.14 -15.36
CA SER A 90 -12.31 -18.07 -16.50
C SER A 90 -12.14 -19.47 -17.09
N ASP A 91 -12.67 -19.71 -18.29
CA ASP A 91 -12.56 -20.97 -19.07
C ASP A 91 -11.11 -21.42 -19.40
N THR A 92 -10.11 -20.72 -18.87
CA THR A 92 -8.70 -21.01 -19.02
C THR A 92 -8.03 -20.83 -17.66
N ALA A 93 -7.31 -21.85 -17.20
CA ALA A 93 -6.37 -21.90 -16.06
C ALA A 93 -6.42 -20.70 -15.10
N GLU A 94 -6.93 -20.93 -13.88
CA GLU A 94 -6.88 -20.06 -12.68
C GLU A 94 -6.27 -18.67 -12.90
N LYS A 95 -7.00 -17.80 -13.59
CA LYS A 95 -6.49 -16.47 -13.93
C LYS A 95 -6.57 -15.60 -12.67
N ILE A 96 -5.40 -15.35 -12.08
CA ILE A 96 -5.25 -14.31 -11.06
C ILE A 96 -5.29 -12.95 -11.77
N GLN A 97 -6.20 -12.09 -11.33
CA GLN A 97 -6.28 -10.71 -11.80
C GLN A 97 -5.94 -9.75 -10.67
N THR A 98 -5.05 -8.82 -10.98
CA THR A 98 -4.61 -7.77 -10.08
C THR A 98 -5.26 -6.44 -10.44
N TYR A 99 -5.76 -5.74 -9.42
CA TYR A 99 -6.39 -4.44 -9.53
C TYR A 99 -5.59 -3.45 -8.70
N GLN A 100 -5.19 -2.35 -9.33
CA GLN A 100 -4.41 -1.29 -8.69
C GLN A 100 -5.20 0.01 -8.69
N GLN A 101 -5.25 0.64 -7.52
CA GLN A 101 -5.75 1.99 -7.33
C GLN A 101 -4.64 2.81 -6.68
N LYS A 102 -4.65 4.13 -6.85
CA LYS A 102 -3.67 4.99 -6.18
C LYS A 102 -4.25 6.32 -5.73
N ILE A 103 -3.68 6.87 -4.65
CA ILE A 103 -3.94 8.25 -4.21
C ILE A 103 -2.70 9.07 -4.47
N ALA A 104 -2.85 10.18 -5.18
CA ALA A 104 -1.80 11.17 -5.38
C ALA A 104 -2.00 12.35 -4.43
N PHE A 105 -0.91 12.76 -3.77
CA PHE A 105 -0.83 13.90 -2.87
C PHE A 105 0.09 14.95 -3.48
N TYR A 106 -0.42 16.17 -3.66
CA TYR A 106 0.27 17.28 -4.30
C TYR A 106 0.71 18.28 -3.24
N PHE A 107 1.98 18.65 -3.29
CA PHE A 107 2.60 19.56 -2.34
C PHE A 107 3.21 20.76 -3.04
N ILE A 108 3.12 21.93 -2.41
CA ILE A 108 3.85 23.14 -2.77
C ILE A 108 4.52 23.64 -1.49
N ASN A 109 5.82 23.94 -1.54
CA ASN A 109 6.60 24.34 -0.36
C ASN A 109 6.42 23.37 0.83
N LYS A 110 6.41 22.07 0.54
CA LYS A 110 6.22 20.97 1.52
C LYS A 110 4.84 20.91 2.21
N LYS A 111 3.87 21.72 1.78
CA LYS A 111 2.50 21.73 2.30
C LYS A 111 1.52 21.11 1.31
N LEU A 112 0.60 20.30 1.81
CA LEU A 112 -0.43 19.65 1.00
C LEU A 112 -1.33 20.72 0.40
N VAL A 113 -1.49 20.72 -0.92
CA VAL A 113 -2.42 21.62 -1.63
C VAL A 113 -3.62 20.88 -2.19
N HIS A 114 -3.45 19.60 -2.53
CA HIS A 114 -4.51 18.80 -3.14
C HIS A 114 -4.21 17.31 -2.99
N TRP A 115 -5.24 16.47 -3.03
CA TRP A 115 -5.11 15.03 -3.18
C TRP A 115 -6.27 14.50 -4.03
N GLN A 116 -6.03 13.43 -4.77
CA GLN A 116 -7.07 12.75 -5.55
C GLN A 116 -6.75 11.27 -5.74
N VAL A 117 -7.81 10.48 -5.95
CA VAL A 117 -7.71 9.10 -6.43
C VAL A 117 -7.45 9.15 -7.94
N LYS A 118 -6.50 8.34 -8.44
CA LYS A 118 -6.21 8.17 -9.87
C LYS A 118 -6.54 6.75 -10.33
#